data_AF-A0A7J4EJ91-F1
#
_entry.id   AF-A0A7J4EJ91-F1
#
_cell.length_a   1.000
_cell.length_b   1.000
_cell.length_c   1.000
_cell.angle_alpha   90.00
_cell.angle_beta   90.00
_cell.angle_gamma   90.00
#
_symmetry.space_group_name_H-M   'P 1'
#
loop_
_entity.id
_entity.type
_entity.pdbx_description
1 polymer ?
#
loop_
_entity_poly.entity_id
_entity_poly.type
_entity_poly.pdbx_seq_one_letter_code
_entity_poly.pdbx_strand_id
1 'polypeptide(L)' 'QPYVQDIKVNINKKMVQQKLNKFGYCELEGKMLKVQILVVFGSVSVYARLKYMEDLDYPMMYVEEVINKV' A
#
# COMPACT_ATOMS: atom_id res chain seq x y z
N GLN A 1 7.65 3.61 -12.10
CA GLN A 1 8.98 3.46 -11.46
C GLN A 1 9.63 2.21 -12.04
N PRO A 2 10.97 2.14 -12.17
CA PRO A 2 11.65 0.97 -12.74
C PRO A 2 11.30 -0.33 -11.99
N TYR A 3 11.24 -1.45 -12.72
CA TYR A 3 11.07 -2.84 -12.22
C TYR A 3 9.75 -3.17 -11.51
N VAL A 4 8.81 -2.22 -11.39
CA VAL A 4 7.45 -2.52 -10.93
C VAL A 4 6.74 -3.32 -12.00
N GLN A 5 6.43 -4.58 -11.68
CA GLN A 5 5.73 -5.48 -12.57
C GLN A 5 4.21 -5.42 -12.37
N ASP A 6 3.75 -5.28 -11.12
CA ASP A 6 2.34 -5.10 -10.79
C ASP A 6 2.20 -4.20 -9.56
N ILE A 7 1.09 -3.44 -9.52
CA ILE A 7 0.72 -2.62 -8.38
C ILE A 7 -0.80 -2.60 -8.19
N LYS A 8 -1.25 -2.85 -6.98
CA LYS A 8 -2.65 -2.69 -6.57
C LYS A 8 -2.73 -1.71 -5.43
N VAL A 9 -3.56 -0.68 -5.60
CA VAL A 9 -3.80 0.38 -4.62
C VAL A 9 -5.27 0.37 -4.25
N ASN A 10 -5.56 0.39 -2.95
CA ASN A 10 -6.90 0.52 -2.42
C ASN A 10 -6.93 1.66 -1.39
N ILE A 11 -7.94 2.51 -1.52
CA ILE A 11 -8.23 3.60 -0.57
C ILE A 11 -9.41 3.17 0.29
N ASN A 12 -9.25 3.22 1.61
CA ASN A 12 -10.32 2.91 2.56
C ASN A 12 -11.42 3.97 2.50
N LYS A 13 -12.49 3.66 1.75
CA LYS A 13 -13.65 4.55 1.56
C LYS A 13 -14.35 4.94 2.87
N LYS A 14 -14.37 4.06 3.88
CA LYS A 14 -14.98 4.38 5.18
C LYS A 14 -14.21 5.49 5.88
N MET A 15 -12.87 5.41 5.88
CA MET A 15 -12.02 6.44 6.49
C MET A 15 -12.11 7.77 5.73
N VAL A 16 -12.21 7.74 4.40
CA VAL A 16 -12.45 8.94 3.59
C VAL A 16 -13.76 9.61 3.98
N GLN A 17 -14.86 8.85 4.06
CA GLN A 17 -16.18 9.37 4.46
C GLN A 17 -16.16 10.00 5.86
N GLN A 18 -15.44 9.39 6.81
CA GLN A 18 -15.30 9.91 8.17
C GLN A 18 -14.47 11.20 8.25
N LYS A 19 -13.63 11.49 7.24
CA LYS A 19 -12.72 12.64 7.22
C LYS A 19 -13.12 13.74 6.25
N LEU A 20 -14.30 13.68 5.64
CA LEU A 20 -14.77 14.73 4.75
C LEU A 20 -14.86 16.07 5.50
N ASN A 21 -14.30 17.10 4.92
CA ASN A 21 -14.47 18.47 5.39
C ASN A 21 -15.83 19.03 4.95
N LYS A 22 -16.12 20.28 5.33
CA LYS A 22 -17.36 20.99 4.95
C LYS A 22 -17.61 21.13 3.44
N PHE A 23 -16.61 20.86 2.62
CA PHE A 23 -16.67 20.92 1.16
C PHE A 23 -16.77 19.53 0.50
N GLY A 24 -16.88 18.46 1.29
CA GLY A 24 -17.10 17.10 0.79
C GLY A 24 -15.86 16.39 0.27
N TYR A 25 -14.66 16.82 0.65
CA TYR A 25 -13.41 16.12 0.34
C TYR A 25 -12.53 15.97 1.57
N CYS A 26 -11.51 15.12 1.50
CA CYS A 26 -10.47 14.99 2.51
C CYS A 26 -9.10 14.87 1.85
N GLU A 27 -8.04 15.09 2.62
CA GLU A 27 -6.68 14.72 2.22
C GLU A 27 -6.48 13.21 2.46
N LEU A 28 -5.75 12.55 1.56
CA LEU A 28 -5.41 11.15 1.74
C LEU A 28 -4.28 11.03 2.75
N GLU A 29 -4.53 10.25 3.80
CA GLU A 29 -3.53 9.92 4.81
C GLU A 29 -2.99 8.51 4.58
N GLY A 30 -1.74 8.27 5.00
CA GLY A 30 -1.09 6.96 4.83
C GLY A 30 -1.91 5.80 5.40
N LYS A 31 -2.64 6.01 6.49
CA LYS A 31 -3.51 4.99 7.10
C LYS A 31 -4.72 4.59 6.25
N MET A 32 -5.09 5.41 5.26
CA MET A 32 -6.18 5.12 4.33
C MET A 32 -5.71 4.25 3.16
N LEU A 33 -4.39 4.13 2.96
CA LEU A 33 -3.80 3.45 1.82
C LEU A 33 -3.46 2.00 2.16
N LYS A 34 -3.93 1.10 1.29
CA LYS A 34 -3.44 -0.28 1.21
C LYS A 34 -2.81 -0.48 -0.16
N VAL A 35 -1.50 -0.70 -0.18
CA VAL A 35 -0.73 -0.88 -1.41
C VAL A 35 -0.07 -2.25 -1.43
N GLN A 36 -0.05 -2.83 -2.62
CA GLN A 36 0.50 -4.14 -2.92
C GLN A 36 1.36 -3.98 -4.17
N ILE A 37 2.67 -4.19 -4.07
CA ILE A 37 3.60 -4.02 -5.19
C ILE A 37 4.33 -5.34 -5.43
N LEU A 38 4.46 -5.72 -6.69
CA LEU A 38 5.39 -6.75 -7.16
C LEU A 38 6.51 -6.06 -7.93
N VAL A 39 7.73 -6.21 -7.45
CA VAL A 39 8.96 -5.75 -8.12
C VAL A 39 9.71 -6.97 -8.65
N VAL A 40 10.17 -6.93 -9.89
CA VAL A 40 10.94 -8.03 -10.50
C VAL A 40 12.25 -7.50 -11.06
N PHE A 41 13.36 -8.07 -10.59
CA PHE A 41 14.71 -7.75 -11.05
C PHE A 41 15.51 -9.03 -11.29
N GLY A 42 15.87 -9.30 -12.54
CA GLY A 42 16.52 -10.56 -12.91
C GLY A 42 15.62 -11.76 -12.61
N SER A 43 16.15 -12.73 -11.87
CA SER A 43 15.41 -13.91 -11.39
C SER A 43 14.67 -13.68 -10.07
N VAL A 44 14.75 -12.49 -9.47
CA VAL A 44 14.17 -12.22 -8.14
C VAL A 44 12.87 -11.43 -8.27
N SER A 45 11.85 -11.89 -7.56
CA SER A 45 10.57 -11.21 -7.38
C SER A 45 10.39 -10.82 -5.91
N VAL A 46 9.98 -9.58 -5.64
CA VAL A 46 9.73 -9.07 -4.29
C VAL A 46 8.28 -8.58 -4.20
N TYR A 47 7.53 -9.12 -3.23
CA TYR A 47 6.23 -8.60 -2.85
C TYR A 47 6.38 -7.63 -1.68
N ALA A 48 6.03 -6.37 -1.91
CA ALA A 48 6.03 -5.32 -0.90
C ALA A 48 4.61 -4.83 -0.60
N ARG A 49 4.40 -4.39 0.64
CA ARG A 49 3.10 -3.94 1.13
C ARG A 49 3.21 -2.60 1.84
N LEU A 50 2.15 -1.79 1.73
CA LEU A 50 1.83 -0.71 2.66
C LEU A 50 0.44 -1.02 3.21
N LYS A 51 0.28 -1.08 4.53
CA LYS A 51 -1.04 -1.16 5.16
C LYS A 51 -1.00 -0.53 6.54
N TYR A 52 -2.12 0.05 6.96
CA TYR A 52 -2.31 0.49 8.33
C TYR A 52 -2.38 -0.71 9.27
N MET A 53 -1.54 -0.71 10.30
CA MET A 53 -1.55 -1.68 11.40
C MET A 53 -2.19 -0.99 12.61
N GLU A 54 -3.44 -1.36 12.93
CA GLU A 54 -4.21 -0.73 14.01
C GLU A 54 -3.51 -0.88 15.38
N ASP A 55 -2.93 -2.05 15.66
CA ASP A 55 -2.20 -2.33 16.91
C ASP A 55 -0.98 -1.42 17.13
N LEU A 56 -0.44 -0.84 16.05
CA LEU A 56 0.72 0.06 16.08
C LEU A 56 0.34 1.52 15.80
N ASP A 57 -0.93 1.79 15.49
CA ASP A 57 -1.41 3.06 14.95
C ASP A 57 -0.49 3.63 13.85
N TYR A 58 -0.04 2.77 12.92
CA TYR A 58 1.00 3.15 11.96
C TYR A 58 0.78 2.58 10.55
N PRO A 59 0.94 3.39 9.48
CA PRO A 59 0.92 2.92 8.10
C PRO A 59 2.24 2.20 7.76
N MET A 60 2.27 0.89 7.98
CA MET A 60 3.48 0.10 7.90
C MET A 60 3.83 -0.31 6.47
N MET A 61 5.08 -0.06 6.08
CA MET A 61 5.70 -0.61 4.88
C MET A 61 6.55 -1.82 5.24
N TYR A 62 6.43 -2.90 4.49
CA TYR A 62 7.26 -4.09 4.70
C TYR A 62 7.37 -4.94 3.43
N VAL A 63 8.43 -5.74 3.36
CA VAL A 63 8.58 -6.82 2.38
C VAL A 63 7.80 -8.02 2.91
N GLU A 64 6.80 -8.46 2.16
CA GLU A 64 5.97 -9.62 2.52
C GLU A 64 6.64 -10.93 2.10
N GLU A 65 7.24 -10.96 0.91
CA GLU A 65 7.85 -12.17 0.37
C GLU A 65 8.95 -11.83 -0.64
N VAL A 66 9.98 -12.69 -0.71
CA VAL A 66 11.02 -12.67 -1.74
C VAL A 66 11.08 -14.05 -2.39
N ILE A 67 10.94 -14.11 -3.70
CA ILE A 67 10.94 -15.35 -4.49
C ILE A 67 12.08 -15.32 -5.50
N ASN A 68 12.90 -16.37 -5.53
CA ASN A 68 13.85 -16.60 -6.60
C ASN A 68 13.22 -17.54 -7.63
N LYS A 69 13.15 -17.11 -8.89
CA LYS A 69 12.84 -18.00 -10.02
C LYS A 69 14.05 -18.91 -10.24
N VAL A 70 13.88 -20.19 -9.91
CA VAL A 70 14.81 -21.29 -10.25
C VAL A 70 14.76 -21.55 -11.74
#